data_AF-A0A319BV40-F1
#
_entry.id   AF-A0A319BV40-F1
#
_cell.length_a   1.000
_cell.length_b   1.000
_cell.length_c   1.000
_cell.angle_alpha   90.00
_cell.angle_beta   90.00
_cell.angle_gamma   90.00
#
_symmetry.space_group_name_H-M   'P 1'
#
loop_
_entity.id
_entity.type
_entity.pdbx_description
1 polymer ?
#
loop_
_entity_poly.entity_id
_entity_poly.type
_entity_poly.pdbx_seq_one_letter_code
_entity_poly.pdbx_strand_id
1 'polypeptide(L)'
;MRLCRKEVYAIVEAKKGVRARKNRTIITQEACEIVGWLMKHPQSSIFNDHFLLASQDRHQIFLTFARFRHKLFEYYKDGAYTDKFLSLETFGPLDAENPLHLVHLAKVIISAILIAKAALHV
;
A
#
# COMPACT_ATOMS: atom_id res chain seq x y z
N MET A 1 19.45 -20.62 16.11
CA MET A 1 18.65 -19.39 16.23
C MET A 1 18.05 -19.08 14.86
N ARG A 2 16.76 -19.36 14.63
CA ARG A 2 16.09 -19.02 13.36
C ARG A 2 15.77 -17.53 13.38
N LEU A 3 16.41 -16.76 12.50
CA LEU A 3 15.96 -15.39 12.19
C LEU A 3 14.57 -15.53 11.55
N CYS A 4 13.52 -15.23 12.30
CA CYS A 4 12.17 -15.12 11.76
C CYS A 4 12.17 -13.94 10.78
N ARG A 5 12.21 -14.22 9.47
CA ARG A 5 12.02 -13.18 8.44
C ARG A 5 10.61 -12.61 8.66
N LYS A 6 10.54 -11.39 9.18
CA LYS A 6 9.28 -10.65 9.24
C LYS A 6 8.97 -10.17 7.83
N GLU A 7 8.04 -10.86 7.17
CA GLU A 7 7.51 -10.38 5.90
C GLU A 7 6.61 -9.17 6.15
N VAL A 8 6.82 -8.11 5.38
CA VAL A 8 6.01 -6.91 5.41
C VAL A 8 4.97 -7.05 4.30
N TYR A 9 3.70 -6.83 4.61
CA TYR A 9 2.58 -6.91 3.65
C TYR A 9 1.75 -5.63 3.56
N ALA A 10 2.00 -4.66 4.44
CA ALA A 10 1.39 -3.34 4.31
C ALA A 10 2.32 -2.28 4.90
N ILE A 11 2.29 -1.07 4.33
CA ILE A 11 2.83 0.13 4.96
C ILE A 11 1.66 0.87 5.62
N VAL A 12 1.86 1.34 6.85
CA VAL A 12 0.89 2.16 7.58
C VAL A 12 1.56 3.47 7.95
N GLU A 13 0.93 4.58 7.61
CA GLU A 13 1.44 5.92 7.92
C GLU A 13 0.35 6.86 8.46
N ALA A 14 0.76 7.83 9.28
CA ALA A 14 -0.12 8.85 9.83
C ALA A 14 0.53 10.23 9.75
N LYS A 15 -0.24 11.22 9.30
CA LYS A 15 0.15 12.61 9.10
C LYS A 15 -0.82 13.54 9.84
N LYS A 16 -0.29 14.61 10.43
CA LYS A 16 -1.07 15.58 11.23
C LYS A 16 -2.03 16.47 10.41
N GLY A 17 -1.75 16.64 9.12
CA GLY A 17 -2.49 17.56 8.24
C GLY A 17 -3.65 16.90 7.49
N VAL A 18 -4.57 17.71 6.95
CA VAL A 18 -5.63 17.25 6.04
C VAL A 18 -5.08 17.24 4.59
N ARG A 19 -5.44 16.22 3.79
CA ARG A 19 -4.89 15.95 2.45
C ARG A 19 -5.04 17.12 1.44
N ALA A 20 -6.08 17.93 1.59
CA ALA A 20 -6.50 18.98 0.64
C ALA A 20 -5.44 20.03 0.27
N ARG A 21 -4.37 20.21 1.07
CA ARG A 21 -3.35 21.24 0.82
C ARG A 21 -2.11 20.76 0.04
N LYS A 22 -1.90 19.44 -0.10
CA LYS A 22 -0.60 18.87 -0.55
C LYS A 22 -0.74 17.61 -1.41
N ASN A 23 -1.84 17.46 -2.14
CA ASN A 23 -2.19 16.19 -2.78
C ASN A 23 -1.10 15.64 -3.72
N ARG A 24 -0.47 16.49 -4.56
CA ARG A 24 0.61 16.04 -5.45
C ARG A 24 1.85 15.55 -4.71
N THR A 25 2.32 16.29 -3.71
CA THR A 25 3.52 15.90 -2.96
C THR A 25 3.29 14.65 -2.11
N ILE A 26 2.07 14.48 -1.58
CA ILE A 26 1.66 13.25 -0.89
C ILE A 26 1.66 12.07 -1.86
N ILE A 27 1.01 12.19 -3.02
CA ILE A 27 0.97 11.11 -4.03
C ILE A 27 2.40 10.74 -4.48
N THR A 28 3.27 11.73 -4.72
CA THR A 28 4.67 11.46 -5.08
C THR A 28 5.42 10.73 -3.96
N GLN A 29 5.24 11.13 -2.70
CA GLN A 29 5.83 10.45 -1.56
C GLN A 29 5.32 9.00 -1.46
N GLU A 30 4.00 8.80 -1.45
CA GLU A 30 3.37 7.47 -1.37
C GLU A 30 3.83 6.57 -2.53
N ALA A 31 3.93 7.11 -3.74
CA ALA A 31 4.47 6.39 -4.90
C ALA A 31 5.93 5.98 -4.70
N CYS A 32 6.79 6.88 -4.21
CA CYS A 32 8.19 6.58 -3.92
C CYS A 32 8.34 5.50 -2.85
N GLU A 33 7.50 5.49 -1.83
CA GLU A 33 7.49 4.45 -0.79
C GLU A 33 7.15 3.09 -1.38
N ILE A 34 6.11 3.01 -2.21
CA ILE A 34 5.76 1.79 -2.91
C ILE A 34 6.87 1.32 -3.84
N VAL A 35 7.48 2.21 -4.64
CA VAL A 35 8.58 1.83 -5.54
C VAL A 35 9.78 1.31 -4.74
N GLY A 36 10.14 1.99 -3.65
CA GLY A 36 11.22 1.55 -2.77
C GLY A 36 10.94 0.18 -2.14
N TRP A 37 9.68 -0.10 -1.80
CA TRP A 37 9.26 -1.39 -1.27
C TRP A 37 9.26 -2.48 -2.35
N LEU A 38 8.70 -2.21 -3.53
CA LEU A 38 8.73 -3.08 -4.71
C LEU A 38 10.16 -3.50 -5.05
N MET A 39 11.10 -2.57 -5.07
CA MET A 39 12.49 -2.86 -5.40
C MET A 39 13.20 -3.79 -4.40
N LYS A 40 12.75 -3.80 -3.14
CA LYS A 40 13.35 -4.64 -2.09
C LYS A 40 12.61 -5.96 -1.88
N HIS A 41 11.28 -5.94 -2.00
CA HIS A 41 10.40 -7.03 -1.64
C HIS A 41 9.23 -7.14 -2.64
N PRO A 42 9.49 -7.50 -3.92
CA PRO A 42 8.45 -7.60 -4.93
C PRO A 42 7.37 -8.65 -4.58
N GLN A 43 7.71 -9.67 -3.79
CA GLN A 43 6.79 -10.71 -3.32
C GLN A 43 5.73 -10.21 -2.32
N SER A 44 5.87 -8.99 -1.78
CA SER A 44 4.91 -8.42 -0.84
C SER A 44 3.58 -7.98 -1.48
N SER A 45 3.45 -8.05 -2.81
CA SER A 45 2.25 -7.68 -3.57
C SER A 45 1.14 -8.73 -3.53
N ILE A 46 0.78 -9.19 -2.34
CA ILE A 46 -0.09 -10.36 -2.13
C ILE A 46 -1.59 -10.08 -2.37
N PHE A 47 -1.98 -8.81 -2.52
CA PHE A 47 -3.36 -8.42 -2.77
C PHE A 47 -3.66 -8.43 -4.26
N ASN A 48 -3.53 -9.59 -4.91
CA ASN A 48 -3.72 -9.75 -6.36
C ASN A 48 -2.78 -8.85 -7.17
N ASP A 49 -1.46 -8.97 -6.94
CA ASP A 49 -0.40 -8.10 -7.50
C ASP A 49 -0.43 -6.64 -7.06
N HIS A 50 -1.12 -6.35 -5.95
CA HIS A 50 -1.12 -5.02 -5.33
C HIS A 50 -0.37 -5.00 -4.01
N PHE A 51 0.37 -3.92 -3.78
CA PHE A 51 0.85 -3.52 -2.46
C PHE A 51 -0.24 -2.75 -1.73
N LEU A 52 -0.33 -2.91 -0.42
CA LEU A 52 -1.24 -2.14 0.42
C LEU A 52 -0.51 -1.04 1.18
N LEU A 53 -0.94 0.20 0.99
CA LEU A 53 -0.59 1.35 1.80
C LEU A 53 -1.85 1.85 2.51
N ALA A 54 -1.84 1.87 3.84
CA ALA A 54 -2.88 2.52 4.63
C ALA A 54 -2.33 3.85 5.16
N SER A 55 -2.92 4.96 4.72
CA SER A 55 -2.49 6.29 5.15
C SER A 55 -3.59 7.03 5.91
N GLN A 56 -3.21 7.78 6.94
CA GLN A 56 -4.11 8.60 7.73
C GLN A 56 -3.66 10.07 7.69
N ASP A 57 -4.52 10.96 7.23
CA ASP A 57 -4.35 12.40 7.23
C ASP A 57 -5.35 13.02 8.23
N ARG A 58 -4.90 13.33 9.46
CA ARG A 58 -5.76 13.68 10.59
C ARG A 58 -6.85 12.63 10.83
N HIS A 59 -8.13 12.93 10.61
CA HIS A 59 -9.24 12.00 10.78
C HIS A 59 -9.56 11.24 9.49
N GLN A 60 -8.88 11.52 8.38
CA GLN A 60 -9.15 10.91 7.10
C GLN A 60 -8.23 9.72 6.88
N ILE A 61 -8.79 8.52 6.75
CA ILE A 61 -8.07 7.28 6.47
C ILE A 61 -8.27 6.93 4.99
N PHE A 62 -7.18 6.57 4.33
CA PHE A 62 -7.12 6.16 2.94
C PHE A 62 -6.48 4.78 2.84
N LEU A 63 -7.03 3.94 1.97
CA LEU A 63 -6.43 2.65 1.61
C LEU A 63 -6.02 2.73 0.14
N THR A 64 -4.73 2.65 -0.12
CA THR A 64 -4.16 2.66 -1.47
C THR A 64 -3.67 1.27 -1.83
N PHE A 65 -4.28 0.67 -2.85
CA PHE A 65 -3.82 -0.55 -3.48
C PHE A 65 -2.97 -0.19 -4.69
N ALA A 66 -1.67 -0.34 -4.55
CA ALA A 66 -0.72 0.02 -5.59
C ALA A 66 -0.43 -1.17 -6.49
N ARG A 67 -0.98 -1.15 -7.71
CA ARG A 67 -0.73 -2.17 -8.71
C ARG A 67 0.58 -1.92 -9.42
N PHE A 68 1.42 -2.94 -9.50
CA PHE A 68 2.59 -2.92 -10.35
C PHE A 68 2.48 -3.97 -11.46
N ARG A 69 3.31 -3.81 -12.49
CA ARG A 69 3.45 -4.78 -13.59
C ARG A 69 4.90 -5.22 -13.63
N HIS A 70 5.17 -6.49 -13.93
CA HIS A 70 6.53 -7.02 -14.00
C HIS A 70 7.46 -6.16 -14.89
N LYS A 71 6.97 -5.70 -16.04
CA LYS A 71 7.73 -4.79 -16.94
C LYS A 71 8.18 -3.49 -16.29
N LEU A 72 7.42 -2.97 -15.32
CA LEU A 72 7.80 -1.78 -14.56
C LEU A 72 8.96 -2.08 -13.60
N PHE A 73 8.99 -3.28 -13.02
CA PHE A 73 10.11 -3.74 -12.19
C PHE A 73 11.40 -3.88 -13.01
N GLU A 74 11.33 -4.48 -14.20
CA GLU A 74 12.46 -4.56 -15.15
C GLU A 74 12.97 -3.17 -15.55
N TYR A 75 12.07 -2.21 -15.79
CA TYR A 75 12.45 -0.82 -16.05
C TYR A 75 13.25 -0.22 -14.89
N TYR A 76 12.76 -0.34 -13.65
CA TYR A 76 13.45 0.23 -12.50
C TYR A 76 14.78 -0.46 -12.17
N LYS A 77 14.88 -1.77 -12.43
CA LYS A 77 16.06 -2.56 -12.10
C LYS A 77 17.15 -2.48 -13.18
N ASP A 78 16.75 -2.64 -14.43
CA ASP A 78 17.66 -2.92 -15.55
C ASP A 78 17.58 -1.83 -16.65
N GLY A 79 16.69 -0.84 -16.51
CA GLY A 79 16.50 0.23 -17.51
C GLY A 79 15.74 -0.21 -18.76
N ALA A 80 15.06 -1.36 -18.73
CA ALA A 80 14.31 -1.90 -19.86
C ALA A 80 13.13 -1.00 -20.26
N TYR A 81 12.90 -0.78 -21.56
CA TYR A 81 11.76 0.02 -22.02
C TYR A 81 10.41 -0.59 -21.58
N THR A 82 9.50 0.28 -21.11
CA THR A 82 8.14 -0.11 -20.72
C THR A 82 7.13 1.00 -21.02
N ASP A 83 5.91 0.59 -21.39
CA ASP A 83 4.72 1.45 -21.50
C ASP A 83 3.84 1.36 -20.25
N LYS A 84 4.29 0.62 -19.22
CA LYS A 84 3.54 0.38 -17.99
C LYS A 84 3.89 1.40 -16.93
N PHE A 85 2.90 1.79 -16.14
CA PHE A 85 3.02 2.75 -15.05
C PHE A 85 2.60 2.10 -13.74
N LEU A 86 3.09 2.67 -12.64
CA LEU A 86 2.55 2.39 -11.31
C LEU A 86 1.15 2.96 -11.23
N SER A 87 0.16 2.15 -10.83
CA SER A 87 -1.20 2.61 -10.62
C SER A 87 -1.53 2.58 -9.14
N LEU A 88 -1.97 3.71 -8.60
CA LEU A 88 -2.38 3.84 -7.20
C LEU A 88 -3.91 3.91 -7.16
N GLU A 89 -4.55 2.85 -6.67
CA GLU A 89 -6.01 2.81 -6.49
C GLU A 89 -6.33 3.16 -5.03
N THR A 90 -6.72 4.42 -4.79
CA THR A 90 -6.94 4.95 -3.43
C THR A 90 -8.44 5.01 -3.10
N PHE A 91 -8.83 4.40 -1.98
CA PHE A 91 -10.18 4.41 -1.42
C PHE A 91 -10.22 5.27 -0.15
N GLY A 92 -11.30 6.06 0.00
CA GLY A 92 -11.50 6.97 1.12
C GLY A 92 -12.01 8.35 0.69
N PRO A 93 -12.03 9.34 1.60
CA PRO A 93 -11.62 9.23 2.99
C PRO A 93 -12.63 8.47 3.85
N LEU A 94 -12.16 7.50 4.63
CA LEU A 94 -12.88 6.98 5.78
C LEU A 94 -12.61 7.91 6.96
N ASP A 95 -13.67 8.37 7.61
CA ASP A 95 -13.58 9.21 8.80
C ASP A 95 -13.33 8.38 10.07
N ALA A 96 -12.18 8.61 10.73
CA ALA A 96 -11.76 7.96 11.96
C ALA A 96 -12.65 8.30 13.16
N GLU A 97 -13.42 9.40 13.09
CA GLU A 97 -14.37 9.80 14.12
C GLU A 97 -15.77 9.21 13.89
N ASN A 98 -15.99 8.51 12.76
CA ASN A 98 -17.26 7.87 12.41
C ASN A 98 -17.24 6.36 12.72
N PRO A 99 -18.07 5.87 13.68
CA PRO A 99 -18.10 4.46 14.05
C PRO A 99 -18.42 3.50 12.89
N LEU A 100 -19.29 3.89 11.96
CA LEU A 100 -19.65 3.05 10.81
C LEU A 100 -18.47 2.90 9.84
N HIS A 101 -17.70 3.96 9.64
CA HIS A 101 -16.47 3.91 8.86
C HIS A 101 -15.41 3.04 9.52
N LEU A 102 -15.27 3.10 10.85
CA LEU A 102 -14.35 2.23 11.58
C LEU A 102 -14.75 0.75 11.51
N VAL A 103 -16.04 0.44 11.59
CA VAL A 103 -16.54 -0.94 11.39
C VAL A 103 -16.23 -1.42 9.97
N HIS A 104 -16.42 -0.58 8.96
CA HIS A 104 -16.06 -0.91 7.58
C HIS A 104 -14.54 -1.13 7.44
N LEU A 105 -13.72 -0.22 7.96
CA LEU A 105 -12.27 -0.33 7.96
C LEU A 105 -11.79 -1.62 8.66
N ALA A 106 -12.37 -1.97 9.81
CA ALA A 106 -12.04 -3.20 10.52
C ALA A 106 -12.29 -4.45 9.68
N LYS A 107 -13.40 -4.50 8.92
CA LYS A 107 -13.68 -5.61 7.99
C LYS A 107 -12.63 -5.70 6.89
N VAL A 108 -12.18 -4.57 6.35
CA VAL A 108 -11.13 -4.54 5.32
C VAL A 108 -9.78 -4.99 5.90
N ILE A 109 -9.40 -4.50 7.08
CA ILE A 109 -8.14 -4.89 7.76
C ILE A 109 -8.16 -6.38 8.10
N ILE A 110 -9.26 -6.92 8.63
CA ILE A 110 -9.38 -8.35 8.94
C ILE A 110 -9.23 -9.17 7.65
N SER A 111 -9.89 -8.77 6.57
CA SER A 111 -9.76 -9.43 5.26
C SER A 111 -8.31 -9.40 4.76
N ALA A 112 -7.63 -8.25 4.88
CA ALA A 112 -6.24 -8.10 4.48
C ALA A 112 -5.30 -9.00 5.31
N ILE A 113 -5.53 -9.11 6.62
CA ILE A 113 -4.78 -10.02 7.50
C ILE A 113 -5.02 -11.48 7.11
N LEU A 114 -6.24 -11.87 6.77
CA LEU A 114 -6.55 -13.23 6.33
C LEU A 114 -5.83 -13.59 5.03
N ILE A 115 -5.81 -12.67 4.06
CA ILE A 115 -5.05 -12.83 2.81
C ILE A 115 -3.54 -12.95 3.10
N ALA A 116 -2.99 -12.09 3.96
CA ALA A 116 -1.58 -12.13 4.35
C ALA A 116 -1.20 -13.43 5.07
N LYS A 117 -2.07 -13.95 5.93
CA LYS A 117 -1.87 -15.24 6.58
C LYS A 117 -1.87 -16.39 5.56
N ALA A 118 -2.77 -16.36 4.59
CA ALA A 118 -2.80 -17.39 3.54
C ALA A 118 -1.51 -17.37 2.71
N ALA A 119 -0.95 -16.19 2.42
CA ALA A 119 0.30 -16.04 1.69
C ALA A 119 1.54 -16.59 2.45
N LEU A 120 1.53 -16.59 3.78
CA LEU A 120 2.62 -17.17 4.60
C LEU A 120 2.71 -18.70 4.56
N HIS A 121 1.65 -19.37 4.09
CA HIS A 121 1.54 -20.84 4.05
C HIS A 121 1.69 -21.43 2.65
N VAL A 122 2.05 -20.61 1.66
CA VAL A 122 2.42 -21.01 0.28
C VAL A 122 3.94 -21.05 0.17
#